data_AF-A0A4R0JXC5-F1
#
_entry.id   AF-A0A4R0JXC5-F1
#
_cell.length_a   1.000
_cell.length_b   1.000
_cell.length_c   1.000
_cell.angle_alpha   90.00
_cell.angle_beta   90.00
_cell.angle_gamma   90.00
#
_symmetry.space_group_name_H-M   'P 1'
#
loop_
_entity.id
_entity.type
_entity.pdbx_description
1 polymer ?
#
loop_
_entity_poly.entity_id
_entity_poly.type
_entity_poly.pdbx_seq_one_letter_code
_entity_poly.pdbx_strand_id
1 'polypeptide(L)'
;MTLASAARAVLTGSVPLTGWTKSGSAWVVRGALPAAYGASGQCEDNVANICHLREQLFLDGTHLTRVGNTSKVAPGTFYADYGANAIYLGDDPTGHSVEMSKTSTAIESGSTGVEVRGLTIEHFASAPQAGALVSGPGWKVTANDVRWNHAVGVMLVKANKTEVEKNLIRNNGQLGLGQYSSADATVTRNVISSNNTDGFWIADWESGGIKSTRSSGTVSGNLIKANRGVGMWADVADDGRVISSNQIVGNAADGIRYEISRNGTIEKNTITNNGFGTGRGSGTSLWDGGGININTSSGVTVRGNVVKGNVNGIAIQSRTRGTGPWGTYLLRDISITGNTIEMTSGTQSTGIVKNTGAEVPAGEVVFSGNKYVLDALGAKRFSMFGSKLTSDGWQKAGLDLVGSFLAN
;
A
#
# COMPACT_ATOMS: atom_id res chain seq x y z
N MET A 1 -14.75 -26.08 -4.80
CA MET A 1 -13.90 -26.62 -3.72
C MET A 1 -13.81 -25.59 -2.62
N THR A 2 -13.79 -26.01 -1.35
CA THR A 2 -13.73 -25.09 -0.21
C THR A 2 -12.61 -25.51 0.74
N LEU A 3 -11.73 -24.57 1.06
CA LEU A 3 -10.72 -24.65 2.12
C LEU A 3 -11.22 -23.78 3.27
N ALA A 4 -11.72 -24.40 4.34
CA ALA A 4 -12.31 -23.62 5.42
C ALA A 4 -12.09 -24.20 6.81
N SER A 5 -12.12 -23.33 7.82
CA SER A 5 -12.17 -23.70 9.22
C SER A 5 -13.19 -22.85 9.98
N ALA A 6 -14.00 -23.49 10.82
CA ALA A 6 -14.87 -22.81 11.77
C ALA A 6 -14.10 -22.35 13.04
N ALA A 7 -12.94 -22.95 13.29
CA ALA A 7 -12.14 -22.74 14.50
C ALA A 7 -10.88 -21.89 14.24
N ARG A 8 -10.77 -21.22 13.09
CA ARG A 8 -9.58 -20.44 12.69
C ARG A 8 -8.29 -21.26 12.71
N ALA A 9 -8.31 -22.38 11.99
CA ALA A 9 -7.10 -23.17 11.79
C ALA A 9 -5.96 -22.29 11.25
N VAL A 10 -4.76 -22.50 11.80
CA VAL A 10 -3.55 -21.77 11.43
C VAL A 10 -2.79 -22.57 10.37
N LEU A 11 -2.56 -21.95 9.22
CA LEU A 11 -1.55 -22.35 8.27
C LEU A 11 -0.31 -21.49 8.54
N THR A 12 0.75 -22.11 9.04
CA THR A 12 2.03 -21.43 9.25
C THR A 12 3.08 -21.89 8.25
N GLY A 13 3.83 -20.94 7.70
CA GLY A 13 4.99 -21.18 6.85
C GLY A 13 6.32 -21.29 7.62
N SER A 14 6.29 -21.14 8.95
CA SER A 14 7.47 -21.21 9.80
C SER A 14 7.86 -22.63 10.20
N VAL A 15 9.14 -22.79 10.54
CA VAL A 15 9.68 -24.00 11.18
C VAL A 15 10.31 -23.65 12.53
N PRO A 16 10.23 -24.55 13.53
CA PRO A 16 10.87 -24.33 14.82
C PRO A 16 12.40 -24.34 14.67
N LEU A 17 13.06 -23.43 15.38
CA LEU A 17 14.50 -23.37 15.54
C LEU A 17 14.89 -23.90 16.92
N THR A 18 15.62 -25.01 16.94
CA THR A 18 16.07 -25.69 18.15
C THR A 18 17.60 -25.80 18.21
N GLY A 19 18.16 -26.10 19.38
CA GLY A 19 19.60 -26.30 19.54
C GLY A 19 20.39 -25.00 19.74
N TRP A 20 19.76 -24.00 20.36
CA TRP A 20 20.40 -22.73 20.69
C TRP A 20 21.56 -22.92 21.67
N THR A 21 22.66 -22.23 21.40
CA THR A 21 23.83 -22.18 22.28
C THR A 21 24.18 -20.74 22.59
N LYS A 22 24.65 -20.47 23.81
CA LYS A 22 25.03 -19.12 24.22
C LYS A 22 26.32 -18.70 23.49
N SER A 23 26.33 -17.49 22.92
CA SER A 23 27.47 -16.91 22.21
C SER A 23 27.64 -15.44 22.63
N GLY A 24 28.51 -15.21 23.61
CA GLY A 24 28.65 -13.88 24.23
C GLY A 24 27.35 -13.44 24.91
N SER A 25 26.82 -12.30 24.49
CA SER A 25 25.53 -11.76 24.94
C SER A 25 24.32 -12.25 24.10
N ALA A 26 24.56 -12.99 23.02
CA ALA A 26 23.52 -13.51 22.13
C ALA A 26 23.38 -15.03 22.26
N TRP A 27 22.39 -15.58 21.58
CA TRP A 27 22.19 -17.01 21.36
C TRP A 27 22.36 -17.33 19.89
N VAL A 28 22.92 -18.49 19.56
CA VAL A 28 23.15 -18.89 18.17
C VAL A 28 22.65 -20.29 17.88
N VAL A 29 22.00 -20.44 16.72
CA VAL A 29 21.74 -21.71 16.05
C VAL A 29 22.44 -21.72 14.69
N ARG A 30 22.96 -22.87 14.27
CA ARG A 30 23.73 -23.03 13.02
C ARG A 30 23.09 -24.06 12.11
N GLY A 31 23.30 -23.92 10.80
CA GLY A 31 22.79 -24.86 9.80
C GLY A 31 21.31 -24.69 9.44
N ALA A 32 20.64 -23.68 10.00
CA ALA A 32 19.20 -23.48 9.84
C ALA A 32 18.83 -22.61 8.62
N LEU A 33 19.74 -21.76 8.14
CA LEU A 33 19.42 -20.82 7.06
C LEU A 33 19.21 -21.53 5.72
N PRO A 34 18.29 -21.02 4.88
CA PRO A 34 18.17 -21.46 3.50
C PRO A 34 19.38 -21.00 2.67
N ALA A 35 19.44 -21.47 1.42
CA ALA A 35 20.34 -20.86 0.44
C ALA A 35 20.02 -19.37 0.26
N ALA A 36 21.05 -18.55 0.00
CA ALA A 36 20.88 -17.12 -0.20
C ALA A 36 19.92 -16.83 -1.37
N TYR A 37 19.01 -15.88 -1.16
CA TYR A 37 18.04 -15.47 -2.17
C TYR A 37 18.68 -14.57 -3.23
N GLY A 38 18.12 -14.60 -4.44
CA GLY A 38 18.38 -13.54 -5.41
C GLY A 38 17.77 -12.20 -4.94
N ALA A 39 18.50 -11.11 -5.14
CA ALA A 39 18.01 -9.76 -4.87
C ALA A 39 16.88 -9.42 -5.85
N SER A 40 15.65 -9.49 -5.35
CA SER A 40 14.43 -9.09 -6.06
C SER A 40 13.71 -8.05 -5.23
N GLY A 41 13.07 -7.10 -5.91
CA GLY A 41 12.41 -5.96 -5.29
C GLY A 41 13.33 -4.80 -4.93
N GLN A 42 12.78 -3.83 -4.19
CA GLN A 42 13.48 -2.62 -3.79
C GLN A 42 13.18 -2.30 -2.32
N CYS A 43 14.24 -2.23 -1.51
CA CYS A 43 14.12 -1.86 -0.10
C CYS A 43 14.11 -0.33 0.04
N GLU A 44 13.47 0.18 1.11
CA GLU A 44 13.50 1.60 1.47
C GLU A 44 14.92 2.03 1.88
N ASP A 45 15.65 1.13 2.55
CA ASP A 45 17.06 1.26 2.87
C ASP A 45 17.77 -0.10 2.76
N ASN A 46 19.11 -0.07 2.71
CA ASN A 46 19.94 -1.26 2.61
C ASN A 46 20.64 -1.61 3.93
N VAL A 47 20.14 -1.14 5.09
CA VAL A 47 20.87 -1.26 6.37
C VAL A 47 21.10 -2.73 6.76
N ALA A 48 20.11 -3.60 6.50
CA ALA A 48 20.25 -5.05 6.67
C ALA A 48 19.71 -5.86 5.48
N ASN A 49 19.51 -5.21 4.32
CA ASN A 49 18.87 -5.79 3.13
C ASN A 49 17.55 -6.51 3.45
N ILE A 50 16.79 -5.94 4.39
CA ILE A 50 15.71 -6.63 5.10
C ILE A 50 14.63 -7.16 4.16
N CYS A 51 14.32 -6.44 3.07
CA CYS A 51 13.24 -6.79 2.15
C CYS A 51 13.62 -7.90 1.15
N HIS A 52 14.91 -8.22 1.01
CA HIS A 52 15.38 -9.30 0.13
C HIS A 52 15.47 -10.64 0.86
N LEU A 53 15.64 -10.62 2.19
CA LEU A 53 15.81 -11.79 3.05
C LEU A 53 14.45 -12.26 3.57
N ARG A 54 13.96 -13.36 2.98
CA ARG A 54 12.55 -13.76 3.10
C ARG A 54 12.20 -14.41 4.43
N GLU A 55 13.20 -14.86 5.16
CA GLU A 55 13.00 -15.44 6.47
C GLU A 55 12.66 -14.34 7.49
N GLN A 56 11.59 -14.53 8.25
CA GLN A 56 11.28 -13.71 9.42
C GLN A 56 11.47 -14.59 10.65
N LEU A 57 11.79 -13.99 11.80
CA LEU A 57 11.97 -14.72 13.05
C LEU A 57 10.90 -14.31 14.06
N PHE A 58 10.37 -15.29 14.79
CA PHE A 58 9.32 -15.09 15.77
C PHE A 58 9.71 -15.71 17.10
N LEU A 59 9.51 -14.99 18.21
CA LEU A 59 9.64 -15.48 19.58
C LEU A 59 8.25 -15.50 20.22
N ASP A 60 7.73 -16.68 20.55
CA ASP A 60 6.36 -16.89 21.01
C ASP A 60 5.31 -16.21 20.11
N GLY A 61 5.52 -16.29 18.78
CA GLY A 61 4.68 -15.64 17.77
C GLY A 61 4.92 -14.13 17.60
N THR A 62 5.83 -13.52 18.35
CA THR A 62 6.20 -12.10 18.21
C THR A 62 7.28 -11.93 17.15
N HIS A 63 6.99 -11.17 16.09
CA HIS A 63 7.96 -10.85 15.03
C HIS A 63 9.16 -10.06 15.57
N LEU A 64 10.37 -10.54 15.30
CA LEU A 64 11.62 -9.91 15.72
C LEU A 64 12.19 -8.97 14.65
N THR A 65 12.94 -7.97 15.09
CA THR A 65 13.59 -7.02 14.17
C THR A 65 14.90 -7.59 13.66
N ARG A 66 15.04 -7.70 12.33
CA ARG A 66 16.32 -8.06 11.71
C ARG A 66 17.33 -6.91 11.82
N VAL A 67 18.56 -7.22 12.21
CA VAL A 67 19.69 -6.29 12.21
C VAL A 67 20.81 -6.78 11.29
N GLY A 68 21.71 -5.87 10.88
CA GLY A 68 22.68 -6.14 9.81
C GLY A 68 23.97 -6.84 10.24
N ASN A 69 24.22 -7.01 11.55
CA ASN A 69 25.40 -7.71 12.07
C ASN A 69 25.23 -8.08 13.55
N THR A 70 26.12 -8.94 14.05
CA THR A 70 26.13 -9.43 15.44
C THR A 70 26.24 -8.32 16.49
N SER A 71 26.96 -7.22 16.23
CA SER A 71 27.10 -6.12 17.21
C SER A 71 25.81 -5.35 17.47
N LYS A 72 24.82 -5.49 16.60
CA LYS A 72 23.48 -4.90 16.73
C LYS A 72 22.46 -5.85 17.35
N VAL A 73 22.84 -7.09 17.63
CA VAL A 73 21.94 -8.08 18.24
C VAL A 73 21.73 -7.70 19.70
N ALA A 74 20.47 -7.37 20.01
CA ALA A 74 19.93 -6.99 21.31
C ALA A 74 18.54 -7.64 21.50
N PRO A 75 17.96 -7.63 22.72
CA PRO A 75 16.61 -8.15 22.93
C PRO A 75 15.59 -7.60 21.92
N GLY A 76 14.73 -8.47 21.39
CA GLY A 76 13.77 -8.17 20.32
C GLY A 76 14.34 -8.20 18.90
N THR A 77 15.61 -8.60 18.72
CA THR A 77 16.29 -8.59 17.41
C THR A 77 16.99 -9.90 17.07
N PHE A 78 17.27 -10.08 15.78
CA PHE A 78 18.07 -11.20 15.29
C PHE A 78 18.96 -10.79 14.11
N TYR A 79 20.03 -11.54 13.87
CA TYR A 79 20.90 -11.42 12.71
C TYR A 79 21.07 -12.78 12.02
N ALA A 80 20.81 -12.84 10.71
CA ALA A 80 21.11 -14.00 9.88
C ALA A 80 22.46 -13.82 9.17
N ASP A 81 23.45 -14.58 9.62
CA ASP A 81 24.77 -14.66 9.01
C ASP A 81 24.80 -15.80 7.98
N TYR A 82 24.54 -15.45 6.72
CA TYR A 82 24.58 -16.41 5.62
C TYR A 82 25.99 -16.96 5.37
N GLY A 83 27.04 -16.19 5.66
CA GLY A 83 28.43 -16.64 5.50
C GLY A 83 28.81 -17.73 6.49
N ALA A 84 28.34 -17.60 7.74
CA ALA A 84 28.56 -18.59 8.79
C ALA A 84 27.44 -19.65 8.91
N ASN A 85 26.41 -19.56 8.05
CA ASN A 85 25.14 -20.30 8.17
C ASN A 85 24.63 -20.32 9.63
N ALA A 86 24.44 -19.14 10.20
CA ALA A 86 24.12 -18.96 11.61
C ALA A 86 23.05 -17.89 11.82
N ILE A 87 22.20 -18.10 12.80
CA ILE A 87 21.19 -17.13 13.24
C ILE A 87 21.53 -16.76 14.68
N TYR A 88 21.78 -15.47 14.92
CA TYR A 88 22.03 -14.91 16.23
C TYR A 88 20.76 -14.24 16.74
N LEU A 89 20.34 -14.58 17.96
CA LEU A 89 19.16 -14.08 18.64
C LEU A 89 19.58 -13.27 19.88
N GLY A 90 18.95 -12.12 20.10
CA GLY A 90 19.23 -11.28 21.27
C GLY A 90 18.51 -11.69 22.54
N ASP A 91 17.39 -12.40 22.42
CA ASP A 91 16.60 -12.92 23.54
C ASP A 91 17.06 -14.31 23.98
N ASP A 92 16.82 -14.66 25.24
CA ASP A 92 17.03 -16.02 25.75
C ASP A 92 15.93 -16.96 25.24
N PRO A 93 16.26 -17.99 24.44
CA PRO A 93 15.26 -18.90 23.88
C PRO A 93 14.80 -19.97 24.88
N THR A 94 15.35 -20.03 26.10
CA THR A 94 15.04 -21.08 27.08
C THR A 94 13.58 -21.03 27.50
N GLY A 95 12.82 -22.09 27.18
CA GLY A 95 11.39 -22.19 27.50
C GLY A 95 10.48 -21.43 26.54
N HIS A 96 11.03 -20.85 25.47
CA HIS A 96 10.30 -20.08 24.47
C HIS A 96 10.26 -20.79 23.12
N SER A 97 9.21 -20.57 22.33
CA SER A 97 9.15 -20.98 20.93
C SER A 97 9.91 -19.98 20.08
N VAL A 98 10.94 -20.43 19.35
CA VAL A 98 11.58 -19.62 18.31
C VAL A 98 11.32 -20.27 16.96
N GLU A 99 10.76 -19.51 16.03
CA GLU A 99 10.37 -19.99 14.71
C GLU A 99 10.90 -19.09 13.61
N MET A 100 11.15 -19.68 12.43
CA MET A 100 11.64 -18.97 11.25
C MET A 100 10.76 -19.26 10.04
N SER A 101 10.30 -18.23 9.33
CA SER A 101 9.62 -18.38 8.04
C SER A 101 10.52 -19.14 7.05
N LYS A 102 9.98 -20.18 6.42
CA LYS A 102 10.75 -21.01 5.46
C LYS A 102 9.95 -21.39 4.22
N THR A 103 8.66 -21.67 4.37
CA THR A 103 7.77 -22.04 3.26
C THR A 103 7.33 -20.80 2.50
N SER A 104 7.35 -20.82 1.17
CA SER A 104 7.12 -19.61 0.36
C SER A 104 5.66 -19.17 0.28
N THR A 105 4.74 -20.13 0.19
CA THR A 105 3.32 -19.88 -0.12
C THR A 105 2.44 -20.90 0.61
N ALA A 106 1.29 -20.46 1.11
CA ALA A 106 0.33 -21.31 1.80
C ALA A 106 -0.62 -22.00 0.83
N ILE A 107 -1.26 -21.19 0.00
CA ILE A 107 -2.32 -21.59 -0.92
C ILE A 107 -2.06 -20.90 -2.24
N GLU A 108 -2.03 -21.68 -3.32
CA GLU A 108 -1.85 -21.16 -4.67
C GLU A 108 -2.88 -21.75 -5.64
N SER A 109 -3.36 -20.92 -6.56
CA SER A 109 -4.44 -21.29 -7.45
C SER A 109 -4.01 -22.32 -8.50
N GLY A 110 -4.54 -23.53 -8.40
CA GLY A 110 -4.50 -24.55 -9.45
C GLY A 110 -5.87 -24.85 -10.07
N SER A 111 -6.93 -24.16 -9.66
CA SER A 111 -8.32 -24.39 -10.08
C SER A 111 -9.11 -23.09 -10.02
N THR A 112 -10.29 -23.02 -10.65
CA THR A 112 -11.20 -21.87 -10.57
C THR A 112 -12.27 -22.09 -9.49
N GLY A 113 -12.93 -21.02 -9.04
CA GLY A 113 -14.11 -21.12 -8.16
C GLY A 113 -13.85 -21.74 -6.78
N VAL A 114 -12.66 -21.54 -6.21
CA VAL A 114 -12.32 -22.03 -4.86
C VAL A 114 -12.75 -21.03 -3.81
N GLU A 115 -13.32 -21.50 -2.71
CA GLU A 115 -13.56 -20.71 -1.51
C GLU A 115 -12.45 -20.97 -0.48
N VAL A 116 -11.87 -19.91 0.06
CA VAL A 116 -10.93 -19.94 1.20
C VAL A 116 -11.53 -19.13 2.33
N ARG A 117 -11.87 -19.78 3.45
CA ARG A 117 -12.64 -19.14 4.52
C ARG A 117 -12.23 -19.49 5.94
N GLY A 118 -12.12 -18.47 6.80
CA GLY A 118 -11.98 -18.67 8.24
C GLY A 118 -10.64 -19.26 8.65
N LEU A 119 -9.56 -18.99 7.91
CA LEU A 119 -8.21 -19.44 8.21
C LEU A 119 -7.35 -18.30 8.77
N THR A 120 -6.35 -18.65 9.57
CA THR A 120 -5.18 -17.80 9.79
C THR A 120 -4.05 -18.26 8.87
N ILE A 121 -3.42 -17.34 8.15
CA ILE A 121 -2.34 -17.63 7.20
C ILE A 121 -1.15 -16.74 7.55
N GLU A 122 -0.09 -17.36 8.07
CA GLU A 122 1.03 -16.62 8.66
C GLU A 122 2.42 -17.22 8.44
N HIS A 123 3.44 -16.38 8.60
CA HIS A 123 4.86 -16.75 8.62
C HIS A 123 5.37 -17.41 7.33
N PHE A 124 4.79 -17.07 6.19
CA PHE A 124 5.31 -17.52 4.90
C PHE A 124 6.45 -16.62 4.41
N ALA A 125 7.55 -17.25 3.97
CA ALA A 125 8.72 -16.62 3.36
C ALA A 125 8.47 -16.26 1.89
N SER A 126 7.36 -15.56 1.62
CA SER A 126 6.92 -15.20 0.28
C SER A 126 7.95 -14.31 -0.43
N ALA A 127 8.16 -14.55 -1.71
CA ALA A 127 9.03 -13.70 -2.52
C ALA A 127 8.41 -12.30 -2.68
N PRO A 128 9.23 -11.25 -2.88
CA PRO A 128 8.72 -9.94 -3.28
C PRO A 128 7.75 -10.05 -4.47
N GLN A 129 6.62 -9.34 -4.40
CA GLN A 129 5.49 -9.39 -5.35
C GLN A 129 4.73 -10.73 -5.40
N ALA A 130 5.05 -11.70 -4.55
CA ALA A 130 4.31 -12.96 -4.39
C ALA A 130 3.49 -12.96 -3.10
N GLY A 131 2.36 -13.68 -3.14
CA GLY A 131 1.42 -13.77 -2.02
C GLY A 131 1.59 -15.03 -1.18
N ALA A 132 1.28 -14.94 0.12
CA ALA A 132 1.09 -16.13 0.95
C ALA A 132 -0.20 -16.89 0.57
N LEU A 133 -1.25 -16.14 0.20
CA LEU A 133 -2.44 -16.67 -0.47
C LEU A 133 -2.50 -16.10 -1.90
N VAL A 134 -2.41 -16.98 -2.91
CA VAL A 134 -2.51 -16.61 -4.33
C VAL A 134 -3.84 -17.13 -4.88
N SER A 135 -4.74 -16.19 -5.18
CA SER A 135 -6.09 -16.46 -5.65
C SER A 135 -6.17 -16.51 -7.18
N GLY A 136 -7.11 -17.30 -7.69
CA GLY A 136 -7.38 -17.47 -9.12
C GLY A 136 -8.82 -17.08 -9.52
N PRO A 137 -9.23 -17.31 -10.79
CA PRO A 137 -10.52 -16.87 -11.31
C PRO A 137 -11.73 -17.39 -10.53
N GLY A 138 -12.66 -16.48 -10.20
CA GLY A 138 -13.94 -16.79 -9.54
C GLY A 138 -13.81 -17.24 -8.08
N TRP A 139 -12.64 -17.06 -7.47
CA TRP A 139 -12.42 -17.46 -6.08
C TRP A 139 -13.16 -16.56 -5.10
N LYS A 140 -13.38 -17.10 -3.90
CA LYS A 140 -13.92 -16.37 -2.75
C LYS A 140 -12.97 -16.48 -1.58
N VAL A 141 -12.27 -15.39 -1.27
CA VAL A 141 -11.36 -15.29 -0.13
C VAL A 141 -12.08 -14.52 0.97
N THR A 142 -12.60 -15.21 1.98
CA THR A 142 -13.53 -14.60 2.94
C THR A 142 -13.17 -14.85 4.40
N ALA A 143 -13.30 -13.83 5.26
CA ALA A 143 -13.17 -13.99 6.72
C ALA A 143 -11.87 -14.65 7.21
N ASN A 144 -10.74 -14.44 6.53
CA ASN A 144 -9.41 -14.94 6.92
C ASN A 144 -8.63 -13.87 7.71
N ASP A 145 -7.63 -14.29 8.51
CA ASP A 145 -6.58 -13.44 9.09
C ASP A 145 -5.24 -13.75 8.41
N VAL A 146 -4.85 -12.91 7.44
CA VAL A 146 -3.63 -13.09 6.65
C VAL A 146 -2.57 -12.12 7.16
N ARG A 147 -1.55 -12.63 7.86
CA ARG A 147 -0.64 -11.80 8.64
C ARG A 147 0.79 -12.29 8.69
N TRP A 148 1.73 -11.38 8.94
CA TRP A 148 3.14 -11.74 9.19
C TRP A 148 3.72 -12.67 8.12
N ASN A 149 3.40 -12.42 6.86
CA ASN A 149 4.03 -13.04 5.71
C ASN A 149 5.05 -12.05 5.13
N HIS A 150 6.21 -12.52 4.70
CA HIS A 150 7.33 -11.64 4.33
C HIS A 150 7.01 -10.65 3.19
N ALA A 151 6.15 -11.01 2.23
CA ALA A 151 5.83 -10.13 1.10
C ALA A 151 4.34 -9.76 1.07
N VAL A 152 3.62 -10.19 0.03
CA VAL A 152 2.20 -9.85 -0.12
C VAL A 152 1.36 -10.81 0.72
N GLY A 153 0.35 -10.30 1.43
CA GLY A 153 -0.60 -11.16 2.14
C GLY A 153 -1.46 -11.96 1.16
N VAL A 154 -2.31 -11.25 0.41
CA VAL A 154 -3.22 -11.82 -0.60
C VAL A 154 -2.84 -11.31 -1.99
N MET A 155 -2.56 -12.22 -2.91
CA MET A 155 -2.25 -11.88 -4.30
C MET A 155 -3.34 -12.39 -5.25
N LEU A 156 -3.86 -11.50 -6.09
CA LEU A 156 -4.78 -11.83 -7.17
C LEU A 156 -4.00 -11.87 -8.48
N VAL A 157 -3.79 -13.05 -9.05
CA VAL A 157 -3.02 -13.22 -10.30
C VAL A 157 -3.93 -13.82 -11.35
N LYS A 158 -4.23 -13.05 -12.42
CA LYS A 158 -5.20 -13.48 -13.46
C LYS A 158 -6.53 -13.94 -12.86
N ALA A 159 -6.94 -13.32 -11.77
CA ALA A 159 -7.97 -13.80 -10.87
C ALA A 159 -9.32 -13.13 -11.16
N ASN A 160 -9.77 -13.21 -12.42
CA ASN A 160 -10.99 -12.54 -12.87
C ASN A 160 -12.18 -12.91 -11.98
N LYS A 161 -13.02 -11.93 -11.63
CA LYS A 161 -14.23 -12.11 -10.83
C LYS A 161 -13.99 -12.73 -9.44
N THR A 162 -12.79 -12.54 -8.88
CA THR A 162 -12.51 -12.93 -7.48
C THR A 162 -13.23 -12.01 -6.51
N GLU A 163 -13.74 -12.58 -5.42
CA GLU A 163 -14.32 -11.87 -4.28
C GLU A 163 -13.37 -11.98 -3.08
N VAL A 164 -12.84 -10.85 -2.59
CA VAL A 164 -12.04 -10.74 -1.37
C VAL A 164 -12.85 -9.96 -0.34
N GLU A 165 -13.38 -10.65 0.67
CA GLU A 165 -14.41 -10.09 1.54
C GLU A 165 -14.17 -10.34 3.04
N LYS A 166 -14.34 -9.34 3.91
CA LYS A 166 -14.32 -9.50 5.39
C LYS A 166 -13.02 -10.09 5.96
N ASN A 167 -11.91 -9.96 5.26
CA ASN A 167 -10.61 -10.44 5.76
C ASN A 167 -9.93 -9.39 6.65
N LEU A 168 -9.09 -9.87 7.55
CA LEU A 168 -8.02 -9.10 8.16
C LEU A 168 -6.75 -9.39 7.35
N ILE A 169 -6.16 -8.37 6.74
CA ILE A 169 -4.96 -8.50 5.91
C ILE A 169 -3.92 -7.51 6.42
N ARG A 170 -3.06 -7.98 7.33
CA ARG A 170 -2.32 -7.08 8.21
C ARG A 170 -0.90 -7.53 8.49
N ASN A 171 -0.01 -6.59 8.79
CA ASN A 171 1.36 -6.91 9.21
C ASN A 171 2.11 -7.82 8.20
N ASN A 172 1.78 -7.76 6.91
CA ASN A 172 2.57 -8.44 5.87
C ASN A 172 3.74 -7.54 5.47
N GLY A 173 4.85 -8.13 5.06
CA GLY A 173 6.12 -7.46 4.92
C GLY A 173 6.20 -6.51 3.74
N GLN A 174 5.35 -6.62 2.70
CA GLN A 174 5.31 -5.72 1.54
C GLN A 174 3.94 -5.04 1.34
N LEU A 175 2.94 -5.80 0.88
CA LEU A 175 1.58 -5.32 0.59
C LEU A 175 0.58 -6.16 1.39
N GLY A 176 -0.52 -5.54 1.79
CA GLY A 176 -1.68 -6.31 2.22
C GLY A 176 -2.24 -7.13 1.05
N LEU A 177 -2.63 -6.44 -0.03
CA LEU A 177 -3.20 -7.05 -1.21
C LEU A 177 -2.52 -6.56 -2.50
N GLY A 178 -2.14 -7.50 -3.36
CA GLY A 178 -1.71 -7.22 -4.72
C GLY A 178 -2.71 -7.75 -5.76
N GLN A 179 -2.88 -7.04 -6.87
CA GLN A 179 -3.73 -7.47 -7.98
C GLN A 179 -3.02 -7.27 -9.31
N TYR A 180 -2.89 -8.33 -10.09
CA TYR A 180 -2.24 -8.33 -11.39
C TYR A 180 -3.11 -8.99 -12.45
N SER A 181 -3.33 -8.29 -13.56
CA SER A 181 -4.01 -8.82 -14.75
C SER A 181 -5.37 -9.47 -14.43
N SER A 182 -6.13 -8.86 -13.51
CA SER A 182 -7.37 -9.43 -12.98
C SER A 182 -8.53 -8.47 -13.24
N ALA A 183 -9.54 -8.93 -13.98
CA ALA A 183 -10.73 -8.17 -14.30
C ALA A 183 -11.86 -8.42 -13.29
N ASP A 184 -12.64 -7.38 -13.00
CA ASP A 184 -13.89 -7.45 -12.22
C ASP A 184 -13.73 -8.08 -10.83
N ALA A 185 -12.57 -7.91 -10.19
CA ALA A 185 -12.39 -8.35 -8.81
C ALA A 185 -13.15 -7.42 -7.85
N THR A 186 -13.72 -7.98 -6.79
CA THR A 186 -14.36 -7.20 -5.72
C THR A 186 -13.57 -7.36 -4.43
N VAL A 187 -13.07 -6.25 -3.89
CA VAL A 187 -12.35 -6.20 -2.62
C VAL A 187 -13.20 -5.38 -1.67
N THR A 188 -13.95 -6.05 -0.79
CA THR A 188 -14.95 -5.37 0.03
C THR A 188 -14.93 -5.72 1.51
N ARG A 189 -15.20 -4.71 2.35
CA ARG A 189 -15.34 -4.88 3.81
C ARG A 189 -14.15 -5.57 4.50
N ASN A 190 -12.94 -5.41 3.97
CA ASN A 190 -11.71 -5.90 4.59
C ASN A 190 -11.12 -4.85 5.54
N VAL A 191 -10.30 -5.31 6.49
CA VAL A 191 -9.38 -4.45 7.25
C VAL A 191 -7.97 -4.73 6.74
N ILE A 192 -7.35 -3.75 6.10
CA ILE A 192 -6.03 -3.87 5.47
C ILE A 192 -5.08 -2.89 6.18
N SER A 193 -4.22 -3.41 7.05
CA SER A 193 -3.53 -2.55 8.00
C SER A 193 -2.10 -2.92 8.37
N SER A 194 -1.28 -1.91 8.64
CA SER A 194 0.08 -2.13 9.18
C SER A 194 0.96 -3.03 8.32
N ASN A 195 0.70 -3.08 7.01
CA ASN A 195 1.55 -3.78 6.06
C ASN A 195 2.78 -2.93 5.70
N ASN A 196 3.73 -3.60 5.05
CA ASN A 196 5.11 -3.19 4.82
C ASN A 196 6.01 -3.23 6.08
N THR A 197 5.96 -4.35 6.82
CA THR A 197 6.81 -4.56 8.02
C THR A 197 8.29 -4.73 7.68
N ASP A 198 8.59 -5.15 6.45
CA ASP A 198 9.94 -5.57 6.04
C ASP A 198 10.61 -4.51 5.15
N GLY A 199 10.08 -3.29 5.17
CA GLY A 199 10.76 -2.09 4.67
C GLY A 199 10.98 -2.06 3.16
N PHE A 200 10.03 -2.57 2.38
CA PHE A 200 10.00 -2.30 0.94
C PHE A 200 9.76 -0.81 0.67
N TRP A 201 10.22 -0.35 -0.50
CA TRP A 201 10.17 1.06 -0.86
C TRP A 201 8.72 1.59 -0.91
N ILE A 202 8.44 2.58 -0.06
CA ILE A 202 7.13 3.13 0.32
C ILE A 202 6.39 3.82 -0.83
N ALA A 203 7.12 4.52 -1.70
CA ALA A 203 6.53 5.50 -2.61
C ALA A 203 6.77 5.26 -4.11
N ASP A 204 7.81 4.54 -4.52
CA ASP A 204 8.17 4.49 -5.96
C ASP A 204 8.32 3.07 -6.54
N TRP A 205 8.36 2.03 -5.70
CA TRP A 205 8.32 0.64 -6.16
C TRP A 205 6.93 0.04 -5.95
N GLU A 206 6.69 -0.57 -4.77
CA GLU A 206 5.35 -0.90 -4.29
C GLU A 206 5.38 -1.44 -2.86
N SER A 207 4.58 -0.83 -2.00
CA SER A 207 4.31 -1.33 -0.66
C SER A 207 3.10 -0.60 -0.06
N GLY A 208 2.56 -1.16 1.03
CA GLY A 208 1.44 -0.57 1.75
C GLY A 208 0.18 -1.42 1.73
N GLY A 209 -0.98 -0.80 1.52
CA GLY A 209 -2.27 -1.47 1.63
C GLY A 209 -2.58 -2.35 0.42
N ILE A 210 -2.96 -1.71 -0.68
CA ILE A 210 -3.37 -2.37 -1.91
C ILE A 210 -2.58 -1.79 -3.10
N LYS A 211 -2.09 -2.66 -3.98
CA LYS A 211 -1.69 -2.26 -5.34
C LYS A 211 -2.36 -3.10 -6.41
N SER A 212 -2.82 -2.46 -7.48
CA SER A 212 -3.34 -3.12 -8.67
C SER A 212 -2.64 -2.67 -9.94
N THR A 213 -2.46 -3.62 -10.87
CA THR A 213 -1.90 -3.35 -12.20
C THR A 213 -2.63 -4.15 -13.27
N ARG A 214 -2.84 -3.54 -14.45
CA ARG A 214 -3.51 -4.14 -15.61
C ARG A 214 -4.86 -4.77 -15.25
N SER A 215 -5.61 -4.11 -14.37
CA SER A 215 -6.73 -4.70 -13.68
C SER A 215 -7.96 -3.79 -13.64
N SER A 216 -9.10 -4.38 -13.30
CA SER A 216 -10.35 -3.66 -13.09
C SER A 216 -11.08 -4.19 -11.84
N GLY A 217 -12.22 -3.57 -11.52
CA GLY A 217 -13.10 -4.02 -10.45
C GLY A 217 -13.34 -2.96 -9.38
N THR A 218 -13.81 -3.41 -8.21
CA THR A 218 -14.30 -2.53 -7.14
C THR A 218 -13.53 -2.75 -5.85
N VAL A 219 -13.09 -1.66 -5.21
CA VAL A 219 -12.54 -1.61 -3.85
C VAL A 219 -13.51 -0.80 -3.01
N SER A 220 -14.33 -1.45 -2.18
CA SER A 220 -15.42 -0.75 -1.48
C SER A 220 -15.66 -1.15 -0.03
N GLY A 221 -15.94 -0.16 0.82
CA GLY A 221 -16.31 -0.39 2.21
C GLY A 221 -15.18 -0.97 3.08
N ASN A 222 -13.92 -0.83 2.67
CA ASN A 222 -12.77 -1.33 3.41
C ASN A 222 -12.27 -0.29 4.42
N LEU A 223 -11.59 -0.77 5.46
CA LEU A 223 -10.72 0.05 6.32
C LEU A 223 -9.26 -0.20 5.90
N ILE A 224 -8.61 0.80 5.32
CA ILE A 224 -7.22 0.73 4.86
C ILE A 224 -6.38 1.69 5.70
N LYS A 225 -5.63 1.17 6.67
CA LYS A 225 -5.02 2.02 7.71
C LYS A 225 -3.60 1.69 8.10
N ALA A 226 -2.83 2.73 8.44
CA ALA A 226 -1.52 2.59 9.07
C ALA A 226 -0.54 1.71 8.28
N ASN A 227 -0.69 1.60 6.96
CA ASN A 227 0.26 0.88 6.13
C ASN A 227 1.49 1.76 5.87
N ARG A 228 2.68 1.19 5.92
CA ARG A 228 3.92 1.89 5.57
C ARG A 228 4.07 1.91 4.04
N GLY A 229 3.23 2.67 3.37
CA GLY A 229 3.13 2.71 1.91
C GLY A 229 1.92 3.51 1.47
N VAL A 230 1.52 3.32 0.22
CA VAL A 230 0.26 3.86 -0.31
C VAL A 230 -0.91 3.05 0.28
N GLY A 231 -2.02 3.71 0.59
CA GLY A 231 -3.25 3.03 1.01
C GLY A 231 -3.83 2.17 -0.10
N MET A 232 -4.28 2.80 -1.19
CA MET A 232 -4.77 2.15 -2.40
C MET A 232 -4.06 2.72 -3.64
N TRP A 233 -3.33 1.88 -4.37
CA TRP A 233 -2.59 2.26 -5.57
C TRP A 233 -3.12 1.51 -6.80
N ALA A 234 -3.83 2.19 -7.69
CA ALA A 234 -4.11 1.70 -9.04
C ALA A 234 -3.00 2.21 -9.98
N ASP A 235 -2.26 1.31 -10.60
CA ASP A 235 -1.06 1.61 -11.38
C ASP A 235 -1.06 0.83 -12.70
N VAL A 236 -0.23 1.27 -13.65
CA VAL A 236 0.06 0.59 -14.94
C VAL A 236 -1.18 -0.04 -15.57
N ALA A 237 -1.90 0.77 -16.34
CA ALA A 237 -3.00 0.32 -17.17
C ALA A 237 -4.15 -0.38 -16.41
N ASP A 238 -4.48 0.11 -15.21
CA ASP A 238 -5.78 -0.17 -14.60
C ASP A 238 -6.90 0.59 -15.37
N ASP A 239 -8.04 -0.07 -15.58
CA ASP A 239 -9.16 0.46 -16.38
C ASP A 239 -10.47 0.25 -15.64
N GLY A 240 -11.27 1.31 -15.51
CA GLY A 240 -12.63 1.20 -14.94
C GLY A 240 -12.66 0.93 -13.43
N ARG A 241 -11.57 1.17 -12.70
CA ARG A 241 -11.48 0.88 -11.26
C ARG A 241 -12.43 1.78 -10.47
N VAL A 242 -13.24 1.17 -9.61
CA VAL A 242 -14.12 1.88 -8.67
C VAL A 242 -13.55 1.77 -7.25
N ILE A 243 -13.24 2.91 -6.63
CA ILE A 243 -12.76 3.02 -5.25
C ILE A 243 -13.80 3.80 -4.47
N SER A 244 -14.63 3.12 -3.67
CA SER A 244 -15.80 3.75 -3.07
C SER A 244 -16.05 3.44 -1.60
N SER A 245 -16.55 4.41 -0.84
CA SER A 245 -17.00 4.20 0.55
C SER A 245 -15.96 3.57 1.50
N ASN A 246 -14.67 3.76 1.23
CA ASN A 246 -13.60 3.26 2.10
C ASN A 246 -13.23 4.29 3.17
N GLN A 247 -12.72 3.79 4.30
CA GLN A 247 -11.99 4.60 5.29
C GLN A 247 -10.50 4.38 5.10
N ILE A 248 -9.76 5.41 4.72
CA ILE A 248 -8.34 5.33 4.37
C ILE A 248 -7.54 6.26 5.28
N VAL A 249 -6.82 5.69 6.24
CA VAL A 249 -6.37 6.42 7.44
C VAL A 249 -4.89 6.19 7.75
N GLY A 250 -4.11 7.26 7.83
CA GLY A 250 -2.78 7.19 8.43
C GLY A 250 -1.77 6.34 7.65
N ASN A 251 -1.93 6.16 6.34
CA ASN A 251 -0.93 5.48 5.51
C ASN A 251 0.27 6.40 5.29
N ALA A 252 1.47 5.82 5.20
CA ALA A 252 2.72 6.58 5.16
C ALA A 252 2.87 7.45 3.90
N ALA A 253 2.33 7.01 2.77
CA ALA A 253 2.28 7.79 1.52
C ALA A 253 0.83 8.19 1.19
N ASP A 254 0.49 8.31 -0.09
CA ASP A 254 -0.85 8.66 -0.55
C ASP A 254 -1.95 7.81 0.12
N GLY A 255 -3.09 8.44 0.41
CA GLY A 255 -4.30 7.67 0.75
C GLY A 255 -4.73 6.83 -0.45
N ILE A 256 -5.00 7.50 -1.57
CA ILE A 256 -5.30 6.88 -2.87
C ILE A 256 -4.32 7.43 -3.90
N ARG A 257 -3.68 6.56 -4.67
CA ARG A 257 -2.92 6.89 -5.87
C ARG A 257 -3.54 6.21 -7.09
N TYR A 258 -3.85 6.99 -8.11
CA TYR A 258 -4.37 6.52 -9.40
C TYR A 258 -3.40 6.96 -10.49
N GLU A 259 -2.64 6.02 -11.03
CA GLU A 259 -1.42 6.30 -11.79
C GLU A 259 -1.41 5.58 -13.14
N ILE A 260 -1.09 6.33 -14.21
CA ILE A 260 -0.95 5.81 -15.60
C ILE A 260 -2.04 4.81 -15.99
N SER A 261 -3.27 5.16 -15.62
CA SER A 261 -4.46 4.33 -15.69
C SER A 261 -5.62 5.16 -16.23
N ARG A 262 -6.79 4.55 -16.49
CA ARG A 262 -7.93 5.30 -17.06
C ARG A 262 -9.30 4.90 -16.52
N ASN A 263 -10.31 5.72 -16.83
CA ASN A 263 -11.74 5.48 -16.58
C ASN A 263 -12.09 5.18 -15.11
N GLY A 264 -11.33 5.76 -14.17
CA GLY A 264 -11.49 5.49 -12.75
C GLY A 264 -12.63 6.28 -12.09
N THR A 265 -13.23 5.71 -11.05
CA THR A 265 -14.16 6.44 -10.15
C THR A 265 -13.69 6.34 -8.71
N ILE A 266 -13.47 7.48 -8.07
CA ILE A 266 -13.08 7.60 -6.66
C ILE A 266 -14.17 8.39 -5.94
N GLU A 267 -15.00 7.71 -5.14
CA GLU A 267 -16.18 8.35 -4.56
C GLU A 267 -16.53 7.97 -3.13
N LYS A 268 -17.08 8.95 -2.38
CA LYS A 268 -17.65 8.71 -1.03
C LYS A 268 -16.66 8.09 -0.03
N ASN A 269 -15.36 8.21 -0.27
CA ASN A 269 -14.35 7.74 0.66
C ASN A 269 -14.11 8.80 1.75
N THR A 270 -13.70 8.33 2.93
CA THR A 270 -13.15 9.18 3.99
C THR A 270 -11.64 8.95 4.06
N ILE A 271 -10.86 9.95 3.66
CA ILE A 271 -9.41 9.87 3.56
C ILE A 271 -8.77 10.82 4.56
N THR A 272 -8.08 10.28 5.57
CA THR A 272 -7.55 11.07 6.68
C THR A 272 -6.11 10.76 7.07
N ASN A 273 -5.35 11.81 7.38
CA ASN A 273 -4.01 11.73 7.99
C ASN A 273 -2.97 10.90 7.20
N ASN A 274 -3.09 10.79 5.88
CA ASN A 274 -2.13 10.07 5.03
C ASN A 274 -0.98 10.98 4.55
N GLY A 275 0.17 10.39 4.24
CA GLY A 275 1.27 11.04 3.51
C GLY A 275 2.41 11.61 4.36
N PHE A 276 2.52 11.23 5.64
CA PHE A 276 3.54 11.77 6.56
C PHE A 276 4.73 10.82 6.84
N GLY A 277 4.75 9.64 6.24
CA GLY A 277 5.66 8.54 6.62
C GLY A 277 6.64 8.12 5.52
N THR A 278 6.79 8.86 4.44
CA THR A 278 7.71 8.55 3.32
C THR A 278 9.19 8.72 3.67
N GLY A 279 9.52 9.37 4.79
CA GLY A 279 10.88 9.38 5.36
C GLY A 279 11.97 10.10 4.54
N ARG A 280 11.66 10.71 3.40
CA ARG A 280 12.66 11.20 2.43
C ARG A 280 12.99 12.68 2.49
N GLY A 281 12.44 13.43 3.44
CA GLY A 281 12.35 14.89 3.25
C GLY A 281 11.58 15.25 1.95
N SER A 282 10.93 14.27 1.32
CA SER A 282 9.84 14.41 0.36
C SER A 282 8.92 15.41 1.00
N GLY A 283 8.92 16.61 0.46
CA GLY A 283 8.37 17.74 1.15
C GLY A 283 6.86 17.61 1.25
N THR A 284 6.24 18.76 1.26
CA THR A 284 4.78 18.86 1.28
C THR A 284 4.29 19.41 -0.04
N SER A 285 5.03 19.17 -1.13
CA SER A 285 4.63 19.60 -2.45
C SER A 285 3.56 18.66 -3.01
N LEU A 286 2.85 19.07 -4.04
CA LEU A 286 1.89 18.18 -4.70
C LEU A 286 2.57 16.99 -5.39
N TRP A 287 3.90 17.00 -5.57
CA TRP A 287 4.66 15.85 -6.08
C TRP A 287 4.81 14.73 -5.05
N ASP A 288 4.76 15.07 -3.77
CA ASP A 288 4.91 14.14 -2.65
C ASP A 288 3.61 13.36 -2.35
N GLY A 289 2.52 13.72 -3.05
CA GLY A 289 1.22 13.06 -2.92
C GLY A 289 0.24 13.85 -2.06
N GLY A 290 -0.83 13.19 -1.60
CA GLY A 290 -1.90 13.76 -0.79
C GLY A 290 -2.90 12.71 -0.31
N GLY A 291 -4.09 13.17 0.09
CA GLY A 291 -5.20 12.24 0.35
C GLY A 291 -5.56 11.45 -0.90
N ILE A 292 -5.72 12.15 -2.03
CA ILE A 292 -5.95 11.55 -3.35
C ILE A 292 -4.94 12.13 -4.33
N ASN A 293 -4.25 11.27 -5.05
CA ASN A 293 -3.26 11.61 -6.07
C ASN A 293 -3.64 10.99 -7.42
N ILE A 294 -3.95 11.81 -8.41
CA ILE A 294 -4.20 11.40 -9.79
C ILE A 294 -2.97 11.74 -10.62
N ASN A 295 -2.25 10.73 -11.08
CA ASN A 295 -0.95 10.87 -11.73
C ASN A 295 -1.01 10.34 -13.18
N THR A 296 -0.84 11.24 -14.14
CA THR A 296 -0.84 10.96 -15.60
C THR A 296 -1.90 9.93 -16.01
N SER A 297 -3.14 10.15 -15.60
CA SER A 297 -4.26 9.24 -15.85
C SER A 297 -5.35 9.92 -16.68
N SER A 298 -6.26 9.16 -17.28
CA SER A 298 -7.32 9.72 -18.14
C SER A 298 -8.73 9.31 -17.73
N GLY A 299 -9.73 10.17 -17.90
CA GLY A 299 -11.14 9.82 -17.66
C GLY A 299 -11.45 9.48 -16.21
N VAL A 300 -10.84 10.18 -15.25
CA VAL A 300 -11.00 9.88 -13.81
C VAL A 300 -12.00 10.85 -13.17
N THR A 301 -13.01 10.28 -12.51
CA THR A 301 -13.99 11.03 -11.71
C THR A 301 -13.70 10.89 -10.22
N VAL A 302 -13.53 12.01 -9.53
CA VAL A 302 -13.30 12.11 -8.08
C VAL A 302 -14.45 12.89 -7.46
N ARG A 303 -15.36 12.22 -6.73
CA ARG A 303 -16.57 12.89 -6.23
C ARG A 303 -17.05 12.52 -4.84
N GLY A 304 -17.58 13.50 -4.11
CA GLY A 304 -18.24 13.26 -2.82
C GLY A 304 -17.33 12.66 -1.74
N ASN A 305 -16.01 12.80 -1.85
CA ASN A 305 -15.06 12.31 -0.85
C ASN A 305 -14.89 13.34 0.27
N VAL A 306 -14.52 12.86 1.46
CA VAL A 306 -14.04 13.69 2.58
C VAL A 306 -12.53 13.50 2.69
N VAL A 307 -11.77 14.57 2.49
CA VAL A 307 -10.31 14.57 2.47
C VAL A 307 -9.82 15.53 3.55
N LYS A 308 -9.25 15.01 4.65
CA LYS A 308 -8.91 15.84 5.82
C LYS A 308 -7.58 15.43 6.47
N GLY A 309 -6.79 16.42 6.87
CA GLY A 309 -5.59 16.19 7.68
C GLY A 309 -4.46 15.41 6.98
N ASN A 310 -4.58 15.15 5.69
CA ASN A 310 -3.51 14.52 4.89
C ASN A 310 -2.39 15.53 4.60
N VAL A 311 -1.22 15.07 4.13
CA VAL A 311 -0.10 15.95 3.74
C VAL A 311 -0.51 17.01 2.71
N ASN A 312 -1.43 16.65 1.81
CA ASN A 312 -2.09 17.51 0.84
C ASN A 312 -3.53 17.03 0.64
N GLY A 313 -4.39 17.87 0.06
CA GLY A 313 -5.76 17.52 -0.29
C GLY A 313 -5.82 16.58 -1.49
N ILE A 314 -6.25 17.11 -2.65
CA ILE A 314 -6.27 16.38 -3.92
C ILE A 314 -5.11 16.89 -4.79
N ALA A 315 -4.17 16.00 -5.11
CA ALA A 315 -3.02 16.27 -5.96
C ALA A 315 -3.26 15.73 -7.37
N ILE A 316 -3.11 16.59 -8.37
CA ILE A 316 -3.15 16.22 -9.78
C ILE A 316 -1.75 16.39 -10.36
N GLN A 317 -1.15 15.31 -10.83
CA GLN A 317 0.21 15.27 -11.35
C GLN A 317 0.20 14.90 -12.83
N SER A 318 0.77 15.76 -13.67
CA SER A 318 1.07 15.44 -15.07
C SER A 318 2.56 15.20 -15.23
N ARG A 319 2.92 13.96 -15.58
CA ARG A 319 4.29 13.50 -15.77
C ARG A 319 4.47 12.86 -17.14
N THR A 320 5.66 13.03 -17.73
CA THR A 320 6.10 12.23 -18.89
C THR A 320 6.33 10.79 -18.46
N ARG A 321 5.47 9.86 -18.93
CA ARG A 321 5.46 8.47 -18.46
C ARG A 321 5.55 7.41 -19.56
N GLY A 322 5.94 7.83 -20.77
CA GLY A 322 6.05 6.92 -21.92
C GLY A 322 4.70 6.43 -22.42
N THR A 323 4.68 5.22 -22.97
CA THR A 323 3.52 4.62 -23.61
C THR A 323 3.06 3.36 -22.88
N GLY A 324 1.77 3.07 -23.02
CA GLY A 324 1.13 1.86 -22.51
C GLY A 324 0.23 1.20 -23.56
N PRO A 325 -0.64 0.28 -23.12
CA PRO A 325 -1.57 -0.43 -24.00
C PRO A 325 -2.54 0.46 -24.79
N TRP A 326 -2.70 1.74 -24.39
CA TRP A 326 -3.62 2.70 -25.01
C TRP A 326 -2.91 3.86 -25.70
N GLY A 327 -1.60 3.74 -25.94
CA GLY A 327 -0.77 4.82 -26.46
C GLY A 327 -0.04 5.58 -25.35
N THR A 328 0.36 6.83 -25.64
CA THR A 328 1.05 7.69 -24.68
C THR A 328 0.19 7.97 -23.46
N TYR A 329 0.74 7.80 -22.25
CA TYR A 329 0.05 8.17 -21.02
C TYR A 329 -0.05 9.69 -20.91
N LEU A 330 -1.27 10.19 -20.76
CA LEU A 330 -1.57 11.62 -20.67
C LEU A 330 -2.55 11.88 -19.53
N LEU A 331 -2.42 13.03 -18.87
CA LEU A 331 -3.41 13.50 -17.90
C LEU A 331 -4.58 14.17 -18.64
N ARG A 332 -5.75 13.52 -18.74
CA ARG A 332 -6.89 13.98 -19.56
C ARG A 332 -8.24 13.67 -18.90
N ASP A 333 -9.27 14.45 -19.21
CA ASP A 333 -10.65 14.20 -18.79
C ASP A 333 -10.81 13.91 -17.27
N ILE A 334 -10.24 14.77 -16.42
CA ILE A 334 -10.30 14.63 -14.96
C ILE A 334 -11.41 15.52 -14.40
N SER A 335 -12.32 14.93 -13.63
CA SER A 335 -13.43 15.63 -12.99
C SER A 335 -13.36 15.50 -11.48
N ILE A 336 -13.28 16.61 -10.76
CA ILE A 336 -13.22 16.69 -9.29
C ILE A 336 -14.42 17.48 -8.79
N THR A 337 -15.42 16.79 -8.22
CA THR A 337 -16.72 17.42 -7.92
C THR A 337 -17.29 17.06 -6.55
N GLY A 338 -17.90 18.04 -5.86
CA GLY A 338 -18.66 17.78 -4.63
C GLY A 338 -17.85 17.19 -3.47
N ASN A 339 -16.52 17.29 -3.48
CA ASN A 339 -15.67 16.80 -2.40
C ASN A 339 -15.63 17.82 -1.24
N THR A 340 -15.45 17.34 -0.01
CA THR A 340 -15.07 18.18 1.13
C THR A 340 -13.58 18.03 1.40
N ILE A 341 -12.82 19.11 1.29
CA ILE A 341 -11.36 19.12 1.33
C ILE A 341 -10.91 20.09 2.42
N GLU A 342 -10.27 19.57 3.46
CA GLU A 342 -9.73 20.36 4.57
C GLU A 342 -8.22 20.55 4.42
N MET A 343 -7.79 21.82 4.40
CA MET A 343 -6.40 22.27 4.29
C MET A 343 -6.13 23.37 5.33
N THR A 344 -6.13 22.96 6.60
CA THR A 344 -6.10 23.84 7.79
C THR A 344 -4.74 23.94 8.46
N SER A 345 -3.67 23.37 7.89
CA SER A 345 -2.35 23.42 8.53
C SER A 345 -1.17 23.45 7.55
N GLY A 346 -0.05 23.99 8.05
CA GLY A 346 1.27 23.87 7.44
C GLY A 346 1.30 24.31 5.98
N THR A 347 1.67 23.41 5.10
CA THR A 347 1.93 23.61 3.66
C THR A 347 0.96 22.84 2.76
N GLN A 348 -0.11 22.28 3.34
CA GLN A 348 -1.15 21.54 2.64
C GLN A 348 -1.65 22.29 1.41
N SER A 349 -1.85 21.55 0.33
CA SER A 349 -2.33 22.11 -0.93
C SER A 349 -3.26 21.16 -1.70
N THR A 350 -4.11 21.73 -2.54
CA THR A 350 -4.85 21.03 -3.60
C THR A 350 -4.52 21.70 -4.93
N GLY A 351 -4.41 20.92 -6.00
CA GLY A 351 -4.25 21.50 -7.33
C GLY A 351 -3.43 20.66 -8.30
N ILE A 352 -2.80 21.33 -9.26
CA ILE A 352 -2.23 20.72 -10.47
C ILE A 352 -0.75 21.06 -10.59
N VAL A 353 0.09 20.05 -10.77
CA VAL A 353 1.50 20.17 -11.11
C VAL A 353 1.82 19.42 -12.39
N LYS A 354 2.78 19.94 -13.17
CA LYS A 354 3.28 19.29 -14.38
C LYS A 354 4.79 19.36 -14.44
N ASN A 355 5.44 18.34 -14.97
CA ASN A 355 6.83 18.43 -15.38
C ASN A 355 6.92 18.97 -16.82
N THR A 356 8.13 19.38 -17.21
CA THR A 356 8.39 19.81 -18.59
C THR A 356 8.02 18.71 -19.58
N GLY A 357 7.23 19.05 -20.60
CA GLY A 357 6.79 18.13 -21.65
C GLY A 357 5.50 17.35 -21.35
N ALA A 358 4.93 17.45 -20.15
CA ALA A 358 3.64 16.82 -19.82
C ALA A 358 2.50 17.85 -19.80
N GLU A 359 2.20 18.38 -20.98
CA GLU A 359 1.18 19.41 -21.13
C GLU A 359 -0.21 18.97 -20.68
N VAL A 360 -0.89 19.88 -19.99
CA VAL A 360 -2.27 19.75 -19.52
C VAL A 360 -3.09 20.82 -20.25
N PRO A 361 -3.73 20.48 -21.38
CA PRO A 361 -4.61 21.39 -22.11
C PRO A 361 -5.72 21.94 -21.22
N ALA A 362 -6.23 23.12 -21.60
CA ALA A 362 -7.37 23.73 -20.92
C ALA A 362 -8.60 22.81 -21.02
N GLY A 363 -9.36 22.69 -19.93
CA GLY A 363 -10.57 21.86 -19.85
C GLY A 363 -10.32 20.41 -19.45
N GLU A 364 -9.07 19.93 -19.47
CA GLU A 364 -8.74 18.52 -19.15
C GLU A 364 -8.79 18.20 -17.66
N VAL A 365 -8.77 19.22 -16.80
CA VAL A 365 -8.93 19.07 -15.36
C VAL A 365 -9.99 20.07 -14.90
N VAL A 366 -11.12 19.55 -14.44
CA VAL A 366 -12.28 20.34 -14.02
C VAL A 366 -12.53 20.15 -12.54
N PHE A 367 -12.46 21.25 -11.80
CA PHE A 367 -12.95 21.32 -10.42
C PHE A 367 -14.31 22.03 -10.42
N SER A 368 -15.32 21.45 -9.77
CA SER A 368 -16.65 22.08 -9.69
C SER A 368 -17.44 21.65 -8.45
N GLY A 369 -17.91 22.65 -7.69
CA GLY A 369 -18.80 22.46 -6.55
C GLY A 369 -18.13 21.76 -5.37
N ASN A 370 -16.81 21.87 -5.20
CA ASN A 370 -16.16 21.33 -4.01
C ASN A 370 -16.28 22.30 -2.83
N LYS A 371 -16.21 21.76 -1.62
CA LYS A 371 -16.17 22.49 -0.37
C LYS A 371 -14.76 22.46 0.18
N TYR A 372 -14.18 23.64 0.41
CA TYR A 372 -12.86 23.81 0.99
C TYR A 372 -12.96 24.39 2.39
N VAL A 373 -12.32 23.74 3.36
CA VAL A 373 -12.15 24.25 4.72
C VAL A 373 -10.67 24.62 4.88
N LEU A 374 -10.39 25.90 5.06
CA LEU A 374 -9.04 26.47 5.04
C LEU A 374 -8.70 27.06 6.42
N ASP A 375 -7.41 27.16 6.73
CA ASP A 375 -6.93 27.93 7.89
C ASP A 375 -7.22 29.43 7.76
N ALA A 376 -7.12 29.97 6.54
CA ALA A 376 -7.58 31.32 6.22
C ALA A 376 -7.91 31.42 4.71
N LEU A 377 -8.88 32.25 4.33
CA LEU A 377 -9.18 32.50 2.91
C LEU A 377 -7.99 33.13 2.15
N GLY A 378 -7.16 33.90 2.86
CA GLY A 378 -5.92 34.48 2.32
C GLY A 378 -4.75 33.50 2.26
N ALA A 379 -4.87 32.29 2.80
CA ALA A 379 -3.80 31.29 2.75
C ALA A 379 -3.65 30.73 1.34
N LYS A 380 -2.40 30.51 0.90
CA LYS A 380 -2.09 29.99 -0.43
C LYS A 380 -2.19 28.46 -0.48
N ARG A 381 -3.40 27.94 -0.31
CA ARG A 381 -3.72 26.50 -0.25
C ARG A 381 -3.92 25.85 -1.61
N PHE A 382 -3.89 26.61 -2.69
CA PHE A 382 -4.09 26.08 -4.03
C PHE A 382 -2.81 26.16 -4.85
N SER A 383 -2.63 25.23 -5.79
CA SER A 383 -1.48 25.27 -6.68
C SER A 383 -1.85 24.96 -8.12
N MET A 384 -1.27 25.73 -9.04
CA MET A 384 -1.44 25.52 -10.47
C MET A 384 -0.12 25.78 -11.17
N PHE A 385 0.46 24.73 -11.77
CA PHE A 385 1.68 24.80 -12.58
C PHE A 385 2.83 25.57 -11.90
N GLY A 386 3.09 25.27 -10.63
CA GLY A 386 4.16 25.90 -9.84
C GLY A 386 3.76 27.19 -9.12
N SER A 387 2.63 27.80 -9.49
CA SER A 387 2.09 28.95 -8.78
C SER A 387 1.29 28.51 -7.56
N LYS A 388 1.34 29.32 -6.49
CA LYS A 388 0.55 29.14 -5.27
C LYS A 388 -0.53 30.23 -5.19
N LEU A 389 -1.77 29.82 -4.98
CA LEU A 389 -2.97 30.66 -5.11
C LEU A 389 -3.79 30.64 -3.81
N THR A 390 -4.45 31.76 -3.51
CA THR A 390 -5.53 31.85 -2.52
C THR A 390 -6.83 31.28 -3.08
N SER A 391 -7.91 31.23 -2.30
CA SER A 391 -9.23 30.83 -2.80
C SER A 391 -9.73 31.76 -3.93
N ASP A 392 -9.59 33.07 -3.77
CA ASP A 392 -9.93 34.06 -4.81
C ASP A 392 -9.07 33.87 -6.07
N GLY A 393 -7.76 33.64 -5.90
CA GLY A 393 -6.86 33.34 -7.02
C GLY A 393 -7.22 32.04 -7.75
N TRP A 394 -7.69 31.02 -7.03
CA TRP A 394 -8.15 29.76 -7.60
C TRP A 394 -9.39 29.96 -8.49
N GLN A 395 -10.38 30.71 -8.00
CA GLN A 395 -11.57 31.04 -8.80
C GLN A 395 -11.24 31.94 -10.00
N LYS A 396 -10.37 32.95 -9.84
CA LYS A 396 -9.91 33.80 -10.95
C LYS A 396 -9.15 33.03 -12.02
N ALA A 397 -8.48 31.94 -11.66
CA ALA A 397 -7.85 31.02 -12.60
C ALA A 397 -8.86 30.10 -13.33
N GLY A 398 -10.17 30.28 -13.10
CA GLY A 398 -11.24 29.50 -13.73
C GLY A 398 -11.52 28.17 -13.05
N LEU A 399 -10.96 27.94 -11.85
CA LEU A 399 -11.06 26.66 -11.16
C LEU A 399 -12.09 26.75 -10.03
N ASP A 400 -13.04 25.80 -10.04
CA ASP A 400 -14.07 25.65 -9.02
C ASP A 400 -14.91 26.91 -8.76
N LEU A 401 -15.41 27.52 -9.84
CA LEU A 401 -16.18 28.77 -9.79
C LEU A 401 -17.42 28.70 -8.88
N VAL A 402 -18.01 27.52 -8.75
CA VAL A 402 -19.19 27.26 -7.89
C VAL A 402 -18.82 26.54 -6.59
N GLY A 403 -17.52 26.46 -6.27
CA GLY A 403 -17.02 25.91 -5.02
C GLY A 403 -17.29 26.81 -3.82
N SER A 404 -17.33 26.22 -2.63
CA SER A 404 -17.50 26.94 -1.37
C SER A 404 -16.19 26.95 -0.57
N PHE A 405 -15.83 28.09 0.01
CA PHE A 405 -14.60 28.29 0.76
C PHE A 405 -14.94 28.81 2.15
N LEU A 406 -14.54 28.06 3.17
CA LEU A 406 -14.76 28.40 4.57
C LEU A 406 -13.42 28.58 5.26
N ALA A 407 -13.31 29.58 6.14
CA ALA A 407 -12.22 29.68 7.11
C ALA A 407 -12.62 28.93 8.39
N ASN A 408 -11.69 28.15 8.94
CA ASN A 408 -11.86 27.39 10.18
C ASN A 408 -11.50 28.21 11.42
#